data_AF-A0A7R9URA0-F1
#
_entry.id   AF-A0A7R9URA0-F1
#
_cell.length_a   1.000
_cell.length_b   1.000
_cell.length_c   1.000
_cell.angle_alpha   90.00
_cell.angle_beta   90.00
_cell.angle_gamma   90.00
#
_symmetry.space_group_name_H-M   'P 1'
#
loop_
_entity.id
_entity.type
_entity.pdbx_description
1 polymer ?
#
loop_
_entity_poly.entity_id
_entity_poly.type
_entity_poly.pdbx_seq_one_letter_code
_entity_poly.pdbx_strand_id
1 'polypeptide(L)'
;VTVGAIAEAAFEYAMSDAEVVSFLHDLELCLDEYAQKQIMLPWRKLIAWALPSARAAHAAAHRNMAMMEKILEHYRALPPGAAGKETVVALIANNLGYKDDRERCAELLIMMIAGHDTTSFSVCWALCDLAAHPERAAALRTALRALSEP
;
A
#
# COMPACT_ATOMS: atom_id res chain seq x y z
N VAL A 1 9.10 4.96 0.31
CA VAL A 1 9.65 4.17 1.45
C VAL A 1 8.62 3.19 1.99
N THR A 2 7.48 3.62 2.52
CA THR A 2 6.46 2.75 3.12
C THR A 2 5.86 1.72 2.17
N VAL A 3 5.49 2.11 0.95
CA VAL A 3 5.00 1.17 -0.09
C VAL A 3 6.03 0.06 -0.35
N GLY A 4 7.29 0.43 -0.57
CA GLY A 4 8.36 -0.54 -0.79
C GLY A 4 8.58 -1.47 0.42
N ALA A 5 8.55 -0.92 1.63
CA ALA A 5 8.69 -1.71 2.85
C ALA A 5 7.54 -2.71 3.04
N ILE A 6 6.30 -2.34 2.72
CA ILE A 6 5.15 -3.25 2.77
C ILE A 6 5.29 -4.31 1.68
N ALA A 7 5.61 -3.92 0.45
CA ALA A 7 5.77 -4.87 -0.66
C ALA A 7 6.84 -5.92 -0.36
N GLU A 8 7.99 -5.49 0.18
CA GLU A 8 9.09 -6.38 0.51
C GLU A 8 8.76 -7.27 1.72
N ALA A 9 8.40 -6.67 2.86
CA ALA A 9 8.25 -7.41 4.11
C ALA A 9 6.93 -8.19 4.22
N ALA A 10 5.83 -7.66 3.67
CA ALA A 10 4.52 -8.28 3.78
C ALA A 10 4.18 -9.13 2.55
N PHE A 11 4.67 -8.75 1.37
CA PHE A 11 4.29 -9.38 0.11
C PHE A 11 5.42 -10.10 -0.63
N GLU A 12 6.62 -10.19 -0.04
CA GLU A 12 7.77 -10.88 -0.64
C GLU A 12 8.08 -10.37 -2.06
N TYR A 13 7.85 -9.07 -2.29
CA TYR A 13 7.95 -8.44 -3.60
C TYR A 13 8.75 -7.15 -3.54
N ALA A 14 9.87 -7.11 -4.26
CA ALA A 14 10.65 -5.89 -4.43
C ALA A 14 10.08 -5.04 -5.56
N MET A 15 9.28 -4.03 -5.22
CA MET A 15 8.81 -3.04 -6.21
C MET A 15 9.96 -2.17 -6.71
N SER A 16 10.03 -1.97 -8.02
CA SER A 16 10.88 -0.96 -8.63
C SER A 16 10.33 0.45 -8.38
N ASP A 17 11.20 1.47 -8.45
CA ASP A 17 10.81 2.87 -8.27
C ASP A 17 9.68 3.30 -9.23
N ALA A 18 9.72 2.81 -10.49
CA ALA A 18 8.70 3.09 -11.48
C ALA A 18 7.34 2.50 -11.09
N GLU A 19 7.33 1.29 -10.52
CA GLU A 19 6.10 0.65 -10.03
C GLU A 19 5.53 1.38 -8.83
N VAL A 20 6.38 1.82 -7.89
CA VAL A 20 5.96 2.61 -6.73
C VAL A 20 5.31 3.92 -7.17
N VAL A 21 5.94 4.65 -8.10
CA VAL A 21 5.39 5.91 -8.62
C VAL A 21 4.07 5.68 -9.35
N SER A 22 4.00 4.65 -10.21
CA SER A 22 2.78 4.32 -10.94
C SER A 22 1.64 3.94 -10.00
N PHE A 23 1.91 3.11 -8.99
CA PHE A 23 0.92 2.69 -8.00
C PHE A 23 0.37 3.87 -7.21
N LEU A 24 1.24 4.75 -6.71
CA LEU A 24 0.83 5.93 -5.94
C LEU A 24 -0.01 6.89 -6.78
N HIS A 25 0.38 7.13 -8.03
CA HIS A 25 -0.40 7.96 -8.95
C HIS A 25 -1.79 7.36 -9.22
N ASP A 26 -1.86 6.07 -9.49
CA ASP A 26 -3.13 5.38 -9.73
C ASP A 26 -4.02 5.37 -8.48
N LEU A 27 -3.41 5.20 -7.31
CA LEU A 27 -4.11 5.28 -6.04
C LEU A 27 -4.67 6.68 -5.76
N GLU A 28 -3.91 7.74 -6.03
CA GLU A 28 -4.38 9.13 -5.87
C GLU A 28 -5.63 9.38 -6.73
N LEU A 29 -5.62 8.96 -8.00
CA LEU A 29 -6.79 9.07 -8.88
C LEU A 29 -8.00 8.30 -8.33
N CYS A 30 -7.77 7.12 -7.75
CA CYS A 30 -8.82 6.31 -7.14
C CYS A 30 -9.39 6.99 -5.88
N LEU A 31 -8.55 7.52 -4.99
CA LEU A 31 -8.99 8.17 -3.75
C LEU A 31 -9.75 9.47 -4.04
N ASP A 32 -9.24 10.30 -4.94
CA ASP A 32 -9.91 11.54 -5.37
C ASP A 32 -11.31 11.25 -5.94
N GLU A 33 -11.46 10.24 -6.81
CA GLU A 33 -12.77 9.94 -7.39
C GLU A 33 -13.68 9.17 -6.43
N TYR A 34 -13.23 8.06 -5.83
CA TYR A 34 -14.08 7.14 -5.08
C TYR A 34 -14.24 7.49 -3.61
N ALA A 35 -13.21 8.07 -2.97
CA ALA A 35 -13.24 8.42 -1.54
C ALA A 35 -13.59 9.89 -1.29
N GLN A 36 -13.46 10.78 -2.28
CA GLN A 36 -13.86 12.17 -2.14
C GLN A 36 -15.06 12.53 -3.02
N LYS A 37 -14.88 12.58 -4.34
CA LYS A 37 -15.89 13.14 -5.27
C LYS A 37 -17.21 12.37 -5.24
N GLN A 38 -17.18 11.05 -5.29
CA GLN A 38 -18.40 10.24 -5.31
C GLN A 38 -19.08 10.10 -3.94
N ILE A 39 -18.34 10.28 -2.85
CA ILE A 39 -18.93 10.35 -1.50
C ILE A 39 -19.67 11.67 -1.36
N MET A 40 -19.04 12.78 -1.75
CA MET A 40 -19.62 14.12 -1.64
C MET A 40 -20.74 14.37 -2.65
N LEU A 41 -20.68 13.75 -3.85
CA LEU A 41 -21.63 13.93 -4.95
C LEU A 41 -22.12 12.57 -5.48
N PRO A 42 -23.07 11.90 -4.80
CA PRO A 42 -23.48 10.53 -5.17
C PRO A 42 -24.05 10.39 -6.59
N TRP A 43 -24.71 11.43 -7.11
CA TRP A 43 -25.25 11.48 -8.48
C TRP A 43 -24.16 11.38 -9.55
N ARG A 44 -22.91 11.73 -9.20
CA ARG A 44 -21.75 11.61 -10.07
C ARG A 44 -21.53 10.18 -10.56
N LYS A 45 -21.92 9.17 -9.77
CA LYS A 45 -21.87 7.75 -10.16
C LYS A 45 -22.70 7.47 -11.41
N LEU A 46 -23.82 8.15 -11.60
CA LEU A 46 -24.72 7.95 -12.74
C LEU A 46 -24.15 8.48 -14.06
N ILE A 47 -23.24 9.46 -13.98
CA ILE A 47 -22.62 10.11 -15.15
C ILE A 47 -21.11 9.85 -15.25
N ALA A 48 -20.58 8.91 -14.45
CA ALA A 48 -19.15 8.62 -14.36
C ALA A 48 -18.53 8.29 -15.74
N TRP A 49 -19.29 7.65 -16.63
CA TRP A 49 -18.84 7.33 -17.98
C TRP A 49 -18.50 8.57 -18.83
N ALA A 50 -19.15 9.71 -18.58
CA ALA A 50 -18.93 10.95 -19.33
C ALA A 50 -17.81 11.82 -18.73
N LEU A 51 -17.42 11.54 -17.49
CA LEU A 51 -16.46 12.34 -16.75
C LEU A 51 -15.03 11.82 -17.00
N PRO A 52 -14.11 12.63 -17.55
CA PRO A 52 -12.74 12.20 -17.81
C PRO A 52 -12.02 11.68 -16.56
N SER A 53 -12.17 12.34 -15.41
CA SER A 53 -11.51 11.91 -14.17
C SER A 53 -12.06 10.58 -13.65
N ALA A 54 -13.36 10.32 -13.80
CA ALA A 54 -13.95 9.05 -13.37
C ALA A 54 -13.52 7.89 -14.27
N ARG A 55 -13.38 8.12 -15.58
CA ARG A 55 -12.78 7.15 -16.49
C ARG A 55 -11.30 6.89 -16.17
N ALA A 56 -10.53 7.94 -15.86
CA ALA A 56 -9.14 7.81 -15.47
C ALA A 56 -9.00 7.00 -14.17
N ALA A 57 -9.82 7.28 -13.16
CA ALA A 57 -9.86 6.52 -11.90
C ALA A 57 -10.29 5.06 -12.10
N HIS A 58 -11.21 4.79 -13.03
CA HIS A 58 -11.57 3.41 -13.38
C HIS A 58 -10.40 2.66 -14.02
N ALA A 59 -9.71 3.29 -14.98
CA ALA A 59 -8.52 2.70 -15.58
C ALA A 59 -7.39 2.50 -14.55
N ALA A 60 -7.20 3.45 -13.63
CA ALA A 60 -6.25 3.36 -12.53
C ALA A 60 -6.56 2.21 -11.57
N ALA A 61 -7.84 2.00 -11.23
CA ALA A 61 -8.26 0.88 -10.39
C ALA A 61 -7.90 -0.48 -11.01
N HIS A 62 -8.08 -0.63 -12.33
CA HIS A 62 -7.65 -1.84 -13.03
C HIS A 62 -6.13 -2.04 -13.00
N ARG A 63 -5.35 -0.97 -13.16
CA ARG A 63 -3.88 -1.05 -13.08
C ARG A 63 -3.40 -1.41 -11.66
N ASN A 64 -4.02 -0.86 -10.62
CA ASN A 64 -3.71 -1.23 -9.24
C ASN A 64 -4.07 -2.69 -8.94
N MET A 65 -5.20 -3.19 -9.44
CA MET A 65 -5.54 -4.61 -9.33
C MET A 65 -4.54 -5.51 -10.06
N ALA A 66 -4.15 -5.14 -11.29
CA ALA A 66 -3.14 -5.86 -12.06
C ALA A 66 -1.77 -5.89 -11.36
N MET A 67 -1.41 -4.83 -10.61
CA MET A 67 -0.22 -4.84 -9.77
C MET A 67 -0.32 -5.90 -8.67
N MET A 68 -1.48 -6.03 -8.02
CA MET A 68 -1.66 -7.06 -6.99
C MET A 68 -1.68 -8.48 -7.56
N GLU A 69 -2.24 -8.65 -8.76
CA GLU A 69 -2.15 -9.91 -9.51
C GLU A 69 -0.70 -10.29 -9.77
N LYS A 70 0.12 -9.34 -10.25
CA LYS A 70 1.56 -9.52 -10.46
C LYS A 70 2.29 -9.94 -9.17
N ILE A 71 1.96 -9.30 -8.04
CA ILE A 71 2.55 -9.64 -6.73
C ILE A 71 2.15 -11.06 -6.29
N LEU A 72 0.88 -11.42 -6.43
CA LEU A 72 0.38 -12.75 -6.08
C LEU A 72 0.99 -13.85 -6.95
N GLU A 73 1.12 -13.59 -8.26
CA GLU A 73 1.79 -14.48 -9.20
C GLU A 73 3.27 -14.63 -8.88
N HIS A 74 3.95 -13.53 -8.56
CA HIS A 74 5.35 -13.56 -8.13
C HIS A 74 5.53 -14.47 -6.91
N TYR A 75 4.71 -14.28 -5.87
CA TYR A 75 4.74 -15.12 -4.67
C TYR A 75 4.57 -16.60 -4.99
N ARG A 76 3.61 -16.95 -5.87
CA ARG A 76 3.36 -18.35 -6.28
C ARG A 76 4.49 -18.97 -7.09
N ALA A 77 5.25 -18.14 -7.81
CA ALA A 77 6.40 -18.58 -8.59
C ALA A 77 7.67 -18.77 -7.73
N LEU A 78 7.67 -18.35 -6.46
CA LEU A 78 8.82 -18.53 -5.58
C LEU A 78 9.09 -20.02 -5.32
N PRO A 79 10.38 -20.43 -5.25
CA PRO A 79 10.73 -21.80 -4.90
C PRO A 79 10.15 -22.20 -3.53
N PRO A 80 9.80 -23.49 -3.32
CA PRO A 80 9.36 -23.97 -2.02
C PRO A 80 10.38 -23.61 -0.92
N GLY A 81 9.93 -22.88 0.10
CA GLY A 81 10.77 -22.43 1.22
C GLY A 81 11.53 -21.12 0.99
N ALA A 82 11.42 -20.48 -0.17
CA ALA A 82 12.00 -19.16 -0.43
C ALA A 82 11.18 -18.03 0.21
N ALA A 83 9.85 -18.20 0.31
CA ALA A 83 8.96 -17.24 0.96
C ALA A 83 8.71 -17.60 2.43
N GLY A 84 8.58 -16.59 3.28
CA GLY A 84 8.11 -16.77 4.65
C GLY A 84 6.68 -17.33 4.66
N LYS A 85 6.45 -18.38 5.44
CA LYS A 85 5.11 -19.01 5.56
C LYS A 85 4.08 -18.12 6.28
N GLU A 86 4.57 -17.11 7.00
CA GLU A 86 3.78 -16.24 7.87
C GLU A 86 3.63 -14.82 7.31
N THR A 87 4.11 -14.56 6.08
CA THR A 87 3.90 -13.26 5.43
C THR A 87 2.45 -13.06 5.05
N VAL A 88 2.04 -11.79 4.93
CA VAL A 88 0.66 -11.44 4.60
C VAL A 88 0.24 -12.04 3.26
N VAL A 89 1.10 -12.00 2.24
CA VAL A 89 0.83 -12.65 0.94
C VAL A 89 0.68 -14.16 1.09
N ALA A 90 1.48 -14.82 1.93
CA ALA A 90 1.36 -16.25 2.16
C ALA A 90 0.04 -16.61 2.86
N LEU A 91 -0.36 -15.82 3.86
CA LEU A 91 -1.62 -16.00 4.57
C LEU A 91 -2.81 -15.80 3.62
N ILE A 92 -2.78 -14.77 2.77
CA ILE A 92 -3.87 -14.49 1.80
C ILE A 92 -3.91 -15.55 0.70
N ALA A 93 -2.76 -15.89 0.10
CA ALA A 93 -2.67 -16.84 -1.00
C ALA A 93 -3.18 -18.23 -0.61
N ASN A 94 -2.88 -18.68 0.61
CA ASN A 94 -3.23 -20.02 1.10
C ASN A 94 -4.57 -20.07 1.86
N ASN A 95 -5.25 -18.94 2.05
CA ASN A 95 -6.56 -18.91 2.71
C ASN A 95 -7.67 -19.40 1.77
N LEU A 96 -8.37 -20.46 2.18
CA LEU A 96 -9.48 -21.08 1.44
C LEU A 96 -10.80 -20.28 1.54
N GLY A 97 -10.85 -19.24 2.39
CA GLY A 97 -12.02 -18.38 2.55
C GLY A 97 -12.27 -17.40 1.40
N TYR A 98 -11.25 -17.11 0.58
CA TYR A 98 -11.40 -16.29 -0.62
C TYR A 98 -11.90 -17.12 -1.80
N LYS A 99 -12.94 -16.63 -2.48
CA LYS A 99 -13.60 -17.35 -3.58
C LYS A 99 -12.71 -17.50 -4.79
N ASP A 100 -11.95 -16.46 -5.12
CA ASP A 100 -11.10 -16.39 -6.31
C ASP A 100 -9.90 -15.47 -6.06
N ASP A 101 -9.03 -15.38 -7.05
CA ASP A 101 -7.83 -14.53 -6.97
C ASP A 101 -8.18 -13.05 -6.99
N ARG A 102 -9.34 -12.66 -7.51
CA ARG A 102 -9.77 -11.26 -7.49
C ARG A 102 -10.03 -10.80 -6.05
N GLU A 103 -10.68 -11.62 -5.22
CA GLU A 103 -10.85 -11.33 -3.80
C GLU A 103 -9.49 -11.28 -3.06
N ARG A 104 -8.55 -12.17 -3.38
CA ARG A 104 -7.19 -12.15 -2.81
C ARG A 104 -6.43 -10.87 -3.18
N CYS A 105 -6.45 -10.49 -4.45
CA CYS A 105 -5.81 -9.27 -4.93
C CYS A 105 -6.46 -8.01 -4.35
N ALA A 106 -7.78 -8.01 -4.14
CA ALA A 106 -8.46 -6.93 -3.45
C ALA A 106 -7.98 -6.80 -2.00
N GLU A 107 -7.79 -7.91 -1.29
CA GLU A 107 -7.24 -7.89 0.07
C GLU A 107 -5.79 -7.37 0.11
N LEU A 108 -4.94 -7.83 -0.81
CA LEU A 108 -3.57 -7.32 -0.95
C LEU A 108 -3.58 -5.79 -1.20
N LEU A 109 -4.48 -5.32 -2.06
CA LEU A 109 -4.64 -3.89 -2.34
C LEU A 109 -5.05 -3.12 -1.10
N ILE A 110 -6.03 -3.64 -0.33
CA ILE A 110 -6.49 -3.02 0.92
C ILE A 110 -5.33 -2.91 1.92
N MET A 111 -4.58 -3.99 2.12
CA MET A 111 -3.43 -4.01 3.03
C MET A 111 -2.34 -3.01 2.60
N MET A 112 -2.07 -2.90 1.29
CA MET A 112 -1.14 -1.90 0.75
C MET A 112 -1.63 -0.47 1.01
N ILE A 113 -2.89 -0.18 0.68
CA ILE A 113 -3.49 1.16 0.83
C ILE A 113 -3.51 1.58 2.30
N ALA A 114 -4.07 0.74 3.17
CA ALA A 114 -4.21 1.03 4.59
C ALA A 114 -2.85 1.21 5.27
N GLY A 115 -1.89 0.32 4.95
CA GLY A 115 -0.57 0.33 5.56
C GLY A 115 0.29 1.51 5.13
N HIS A 116 0.32 1.84 3.84
CA HIS A 116 1.28 2.84 3.36
C HIS A 116 0.89 4.26 3.80
N ASP A 117 -0.37 4.67 3.65
CA ASP A 117 -0.78 6.07 3.83
C ASP A 117 -0.71 6.45 5.31
N THR A 118 -1.32 5.63 6.18
CA THR A 118 -1.38 5.88 7.62
C THR A 118 0.00 5.84 8.28
N THR A 119 0.86 4.89 7.89
CA THR A 119 2.23 4.79 8.43
C THR A 119 3.09 5.95 7.94
N SER A 120 2.98 6.34 6.65
CA SER A 120 3.72 7.48 6.10
C SER A 120 3.36 8.76 6.86
N PHE A 121 2.06 8.99 7.05
CA PHE A 121 1.57 10.15 7.78
C PHE A 121 2.05 10.16 9.23
N SER A 122 2.01 9.00 9.91
CA SER A 122 2.47 8.86 11.29
C SER A 122 3.97 9.16 11.43
N VAL A 123 4.80 8.64 10.52
CA VAL A 123 6.25 8.92 10.51
C VAL A 123 6.52 10.39 10.21
N CYS A 124 5.84 10.99 9.24
CA CYS A 124 5.98 12.41 8.94
C CYS A 124 5.65 13.27 10.18
N TRP A 125 4.54 12.99 10.87
CA TRP A 125 4.19 13.70 12.09
C TRP A 125 5.18 13.52 13.22
N ALA A 126 5.67 12.30 13.43
CA ALA A 126 6.71 12.04 14.41
C ALA A 126 7.97 12.87 14.12
N LEU A 127 8.40 12.96 12.86
CA LEU A 127 9.55 13.77 12.46
C LEU A 127 9.29 15.27 12.65
N CYS A 128 8.09 15.75 12.32
CA CYS A 128 7.70 17.14 12.59
C CYS A 128 7.71 17.46 14.09
N ASP A 129 7.19 16.58 14.94
CA ASP A 129 7.21 16.74 16.40
C ASP A 129 8.65 16.78 16.94
N LEU A 130 9.51 15.86 16.50
CA LEU A 130 10.92 15.84 16.90
C LEU A 130 11.67 17.10 16.46
N ALA A 131 11.36 17.66 15.29
CA ALA A 131 11.96 18.91 14.82
C ALA A 131 11.51 20.12 15.65
N ALA A 132 10.27 20.12 16.12
CA ALA A 132 9.72 21.17 16.98
C ALA A 132 10.18 21.06 18.45
N HIS A 133 10.61 19.88 18.88
CA HIS A 133 10.99 19.55 20.27
C HIS A 133 12.42 18.98 20.35
N PRO A 134 13.47 19.83 20.29
CA PRO A 134 14.86 19.39 20.30
C PRO A 134 15.24 18.52 21.52
N GLU A 135 14.60 18.75 22.66
CA GLU A 135 14.76 17.95 23.88
C GLU A 135 14.31 16.49 23.68
N ARG A 136 13.20 16.27 22.95
CA ARG A 136 12.70 14.93 22.62
C ARG A 136 13.60 14.25 21.60
N ALA A 137 14.06 15.01 20.59
CA ALA A 137 15.03 14.50 19.61
C ALA A 137 16.37 14.10 20.25
N ALA A 138 16.86 14.88 21.22
CA ALA A 138 18.05 14.55 21.98
C ALA A 138 17.86 13.26 22.81
N ALA A 139 16.72 13.14 23.50
CA ALA A 139 16.39 11.94 24.27
C ALA A 139 16.31 10.69 23.38
N LEU A 140 15.62 10.78 22.23
CA LEU A 140 15.53 9.69 21.25
C LEU A 140 16.92 9.30 20.74
N ARG A 141 17.76 10.28 20.38
CA ARG A 141 19.12 10.01 19.91
C ARG A 141 19.97 9.29 20.97
N THR A 142 19.86 9.69 22.23
CA THR A 142 20.55 9.01 23.34
C THR A 142 20.07 7.57 23.49
N ALA A 143 18.75 7.34 23.45
CA ALA A 143 18.18 5.99 23.53
C ALA A 143 18.64 5.09 22.37
N LEU A 144 18.65 5.60 21.14
CA LEU A 144 19.13 4.85 19.97
C LEU A 144 20.61 4.47 20.06
N ARG A 145 21.46 5.35 20.60
CA ARG A 145 22.88 5.06 20.83
C ARG A 145 23.07 3.95 21.85
N ALA A 146 22.32 3.97 22.95
CA ALA A 146 22.39 2.92 23.96
C ALA A 146 21.98 1.54 23.43
N LEU A 147 21.06 1.47 22.45
CA LEU A 147 20.70 0.22 21.78
C LEU A 147 21.73 -0.26 20.74
N SER A 148 22.63 0.63 20.31
CA SER A 148 23.66 0.34 19.31
C SER A 148 25.01 -0.04 19.94
N GLU A 149 25.13 0.03 21.26
CA GLU A 149 26.29 -0.49 21.99
C GLU A 149 26.12 -2.01 22.19
N PRO A 150 27.12 -2.83 21.80
CA PRO A 150 27.05 -4.30 21.85
C PRO A 150 27.00 -4.89 23.26
#